data_AF-A0A414Z974-F1
#
_entry.id   AF-A0A414Z974-F1
#
_cell.length_a   1.000
_cell.length_b   1.000
_cell.length_c   1.000
_cell.angle_alpha   90.00
_cell.angle_beta   90.00
_cell.angle_gamma   90.00
#
_symmetry.space_group_name_H-M   'P 1'
#
loop_
_entity.id
_entity.type
_entity.pdbx_description
1 polymer ?
#
loop_
_entity_poly.entity_id
_entity_poly.type
_entity_poly.pdbx_seq_one_letter_code
_entity_poly.pdbx_strand_id
1 'polypeptide(L)'
;MSTKKDNSIERVPLKVFQQINPLAVIIVKEKSEVIRERLQKRDGRTYNISQIEMMQKEEIESAKDLCTHLNIQLFESSTENIHETIVFLQNQQFFTGS
;
A
#
# COMPACT_ATOMS: atom_id res chain seq x y z
N MET A 1 -8.58 0.86 0.31
CA MET A 1 -9.32 0.17 -0.76
C MET A 1 -10.71 -0.19 -0.26
N SER A 2 -11.78 0.16 -0.99
CA SER A 2 -13.17 -0.17 -0.62
C SER A 2 -13.81 -0.96 -1.76
N THR A 3 -14.57 -2.01 -1.46
CA THR A 3 -15.26 -2.83 -2.48
C THR A 3 -16.68 -2.32 -2.69
N LYS A 4 -17.03 -1.89 -3.90
CA LYS A 4 -18.44 -1.72 -4.30
C LYS A 4 -19.06 -3.07 -4.69
N LYS A 5 -20.39 -3.08 -4.82
CA LYS A 5 -21.27 -4.24 -5.10
C LYS A 5 -20.96 -5.03 -6.38
N ASP A 6 -20.00 -4.61 -7.20
CA ASP A 6 -19.69 -5.14 -8.54
C ASP A 6 -18.31 -5.82 -8.66
N ASN A 7 -17.60 -6.05 -7.55
CA ASN A 7 -16.22 -6.59 -7.54
C ASN A 7 -15.18 -5.71 -8.27
N SER A 8 -15.51 -4.46 -8.63
CA SER A 8 -14.53 -3.55 -9.22
C SER A 8 -13.57 -3.00 -8.14
N ILE A 9 -12.28 -2.98 -8.46
CA ILE A 9 -11.25 -2.40 -7.59
C ILE A 9 -11.29 -0.87 -7.78
N GLU A 10 -11.69 -0.15 -6.73
CA GLU A 10 -11.74 1.31 -6.75
C GLU A 10 -10.37 1.90 -6.39
N ARG A 11 -9.72 2.56 -7.36
CA ARG A 11 -8.49 3.31 -7.14
C ARG A 11 -8.80 4.64 -6.45
N VAL A 12 -7.95 5.02 -5.50
CA VAL A 12 -8.02 6.36 -4.90
C VAL A 12 -7.64 7.40 -5.98
N PRO A 13 -8.43 8.46 -6.18
CA PRO A 13 -8.12 9.45 -7.22
C PRO A 13 -6.78 10.15 -7.00
N LEU A 14 -6.00 10.36 -8.08
CA LEU A 14 -4.71 11.07 -8.05
C LEU A 14 -4.78 12.42 -7.30
N LYS A 15 -5.89 13.15 -7.48
CA LYS A 15 -6.13 14.44 -6.84
C LYS A 15 -6.03 14.39 -5.31
N VAL A 16 -6.43 13.28 -4.69
CA VAL A 16 -6.32 13.10 -3.24
C VAL A 16 -4.85 13.12 -2.81
N PHE A 17 -3.99 12.41 -3.55
CA PHE A 17 -2.56 12.38 -3.25
C PHE A 17 -1.87 13.71 -3.55
N GLN A 18 -2.28 14.42 -4.62
CA GLN A 18 -1.77 15.77 -4.89
C GLN A 18 -2.09 16.74 -3.75
N GLN A 19 -3.27 16.62 -3.12
CA GLN A 19 -3.66 17.45 -1.98
C GLN A 19 -2.90 17.09 -0.70
N ILE A 20 -2.63 15.80 -0.49
CA ILE A 20 -1.81 15.32 0.64
C ILE A 20 -0.35 15.74 0.48
N ASN A 21 0.14 15.83 -0.76
CA ASN A 21 1.53 16.10 -1.11
C ASN A 21 2.54 15.19 -0.36
N PRO A 22 2.43 13.85 -0.53
CA PRO A 22 3.25 12.91 0.21
C PRO A 22 4.74 13.02 -0.18
N LEU A 23 5.63 12.89 0.80
CA LEU A 23 7.07 12.79 0.58
C LEU A 23 7.48 11.48 -0.11
N ALA A 24 6.77 10.39 0.20
CA ALA A 24 7.00 9.07 -0.36
C ALA A 24 5.74 8.20 -0.19
N VAL A 25 5.69 7.10 -0.92
CA VAL A 25 4.71 6.02 -0.74
C VAL A 25 5.44 4.78 -0.28
N ILE A 26 4.86 4.07 0.68
CA ILE A 26 5.35 2.77 1.16
C ILE A 26 4.27 1.74 0.88
N ILE A 27 4.58 0.73 0.07
CA ILE A 27 3.71 -0.43 -0.15
C ILE A 27 4.16 -1.55 0.77
N VAL A 28 3.28 -2.00 1.66
CA VAL A 28 3.53 -3.19 2.49
C VAL A 28 2.95 -4.42 1.80
N LYS A 29 3.84 -5.35 1.44
CA LYS A 29 3.53 -6.61 0.74
C LYS A 29 3.71 -7.79 1.68
N GLU A 30 2.93 -8.83 1.45
CA GLU A 30 3.05 -10.09 2.17
C GLU A 30 2.46 -11.21 1.30
N LYS A 31 2.77 -12.47 1.62
CA LYS A 31 2.17 -13.62 0.93
C LYS A 31 0.64 -13.58 1.01
N SER A 32 -0.03 -13.86 -0.10
CA SER A 32 -1.50 -13.81 -0.20
C SER A 32 -2.19 -14.72 0.83
N GLU A 33 -1.56 -15.85 1.18
CA GLU A 33 -2.04 -16.78 2.20
C GLU A 33 -2.03 -16.14 3.59
N VAL A 34 -0.93 -15.47 3.94
CA VAL A 34 -0.76 -14.78 5.23
C VAL A 34 -1.75 -13.61 5.33
N ILE A 35 -1.93 -12.86 4.24
CA ILE A 35 -2.95 -11.80 4.18
C ILE A 35 -4.35 -12.38 4.35
N ARG A 36 -4.67 -13.48 3.66
CA ARG A 36 -5.96 -14.17 3.77
C ARG A 36 -6.24 -14.58 5.21
N GLU A 37 -5.29 -15.22 5.88
CA GLU A 37 -5.43 -15.64 7.29
C GLU A 37 -5.68 -14.45 8.22
N ARG A 38 -4.93 -13.36 8.05
CA ARG A 38 -5.11 -12.12 8.84
C ARG A 38 -6.48 -11.49 8.61
N LEU A 39 -6.93 -11.42 7.36
CA LEU A 39 -8.25 -10.88 7.00
C LEU A 39 -9.39 -11.76 7.52
N GLN A 40 -9.27 -13.09 7.40
CA GLN A 40 -10.23 -14.04 7.94
C GLN A 40 -10.36 -13.91 9.46
N LYS A 41 -9.22 -13.81 10.16
CA LYS A 41 -9.19 -13.62 11.61
C LYS A 41 -9.79 -12.29 12.05
N ARG A 42 -9.57 -11.21 11.29
CA ARG A 42 -10.08 -9.87 11.61
C ARG A 42 -11.57 -9.72 11.36
N ASP A 43 -12.04 -10.21 10.21
CA ASP A 43 -13.38 -9.93 9.69
C ASP A 43 -14.37 -11.09 9.88
N GLY A 44 -13.88 -12.26 10.34
CA GLY A 44 -14.70 -13.45 10.58
C GLY A 44 -15.29 -14.07 9.30
N ARG A 45 -14.76 -13.75 8.11
CA ARG A 45 -15.28 -14.19 6.81
C ARG A 45 -14.18 -14.75 5.91
N THR A 46 -14.55 -15.68 5.04
CA THR A 46 -13.62 -16.29 4.07
C THR A 46 -13.38 -15.35 2.90
N TYR A 47 -12.10 -15.09 2.61
CA TYR A 47 -11.65 -14.38 1.43
C TYR A 47 -11.08 -15.34 0.38
N ASN A 48 -11.38 -15.10 -0.90
CA ASN A 48 -10.76 -15.83 -2.00
C ASN A 48 -9.33 -15.33 -2.22
N ILE A 49 -8.38 -16.26 -2.32
CA ILE A 49 -6.96 -15.92 -2.51
C ILE A 49 -6.70 -15.22 -3.85
N SER A 50 -7.42 -15.59 -4.92
CA SER A 50 -7.24 -14.96 -6.23
C SER A 50 -7.70 -13.49 -6.22
N GLN A 51 -8.69 -13.15 -5.40
CA GLN A 51 -9.10 -11.76 -5.20
C GLN A 51 -8.02 -10.98 -4.46
N ILE A 52 -7.39 -11.58 -3.44
CA ILE A 52 -6.28 -10.94 -2.71
C ILE A 52 -5.09 -10.70 -3.64
N GLU A 53 -4.75 -11.67 -4.49
CA GLU A 53 -3.68 -11.52 -5.49
C GLU A 53 -3.98 -10.38 -6.48
N MET A 54 -5.21 -10.33 -7.00
CA MET A 54 -5.65 -9.26 -7.90
C MET A 54 -5.59 -7.89 -7.22
N MET A 55 -6.05 -7.79 -5.97
CA MET A 55 -5.97 -6.58 -5.16
C MET A 55 -4.54 -6.12 -4.94
N GLN A 56 -3.64 -7.04 -4.55
CA GLN A 56 -2.22 -6.71 -4.37
C GLN A 56 -1.57 -6.24 -5.67
N LYS A 57 -1.89 -6.88 -6.79
CA LYS A 57 -1.37 -6.49 -8.11
C LYS A 57 -1.81 -5.07 -8.47
N GLU A 58 -3.10 -4.78 -8.37
CA GLU A 58 -3.65 -3.44 -8.66
C GLU A 58 -3.09 -2.36 -7.74
N GLU A 59 -2.87 -2.69 -6.46
CA GLU A 59 -2.28 -1.76 -5.48
C GLU A 59 -0.81 -1.43 -5.83
N ILE A 60 -0.05 -2.43 -6.29
CA ILE A 60 1.33 -2.24 -6.76
C ILE A 60 1.39 -1.38 -8.02
N GLU A 61 0.56 -1.69 -9.01
CA GLU A 61 0.51 -0.93 -10.27
C GLU A 61 0.08 0.52 -10.01
N SER A 62 -1.00 0.71 -9.24
CA SER A 62 -1.51 2.04 -8.90
C SER A 62 -0.48 2.89 -8.15
N ALA A 63 0.26 2.30 -7.21
CA ALA A 63 1.28 3.03 -6.45
C ALA A 63 2.52 3.36 -7.30
N LYS A 64 2.93 2.49 -8.23
CA LYS A 64 3.99 2.80 -9.20
C LYS A 64 3.59 3.96 -10.12
N ASP A 65 2.38 3.92 -10.66
CA ASP A 65 1.82 4.99 -11.49
C ASP A 65 1.78 6.30 -10.70
N LEU A 66 1.28 6.26 -9.47
CA LEU A 66 1.19 7.41 -8.58
C LEU A 66 2.55 8.05 -8.31
N CYS A 67 3.55 7.26 -7.90
CA CYS A 67 4.89 7.77 -7.60
C CYS A 67 5.57 8.36 -8.81
N THR A 68 5.34 7.78 -9.99
CA THR A 68 5.82 8.31 -11.26
C THR A 68 5.17 9.66 -11.58
N HIS A 69 3.85 9.78 -11.41
CA HIS A 69 3.11 11.02 -11.67
C HIS A 69 3.48 12.16 -10.71
N LEU A 70 3.76 11.83 -9.45
CA LEU A 70 4.13 12.82 -8.43
C LEU A 70 5.64 13.05 -8.33
N ASN A 71 6.45 12.26 -9.04
CA ASN A 71 7.91 12.25 -8.95
C ASN A 71 8.42 12.08 -7.50
N ILE A 72 7.86 11.10 -6.80
CA ILE A 72 8.19 10.77 -5.40
C ILE A 72 8.69 9.34 -5.29
N GLN A 73 9.38 9.03 -4.19
CA GLN A 73 9.95 7.71 -3.97
C GLN A 73 8.87 6.68 -3.61
N LEU A 74 9.01 5.48 -4.17
CA LEU A 74 8.24 4.30 -3.80
C LEU A 74 9.14 3.33 -3.04
N PHE A 75 8.73 2.97 -1.82
CA PHE A 75 9.37 1.93 -1.02
C PHE A 75 8.49 0.68 -1.01
N GLU A 76 9.10 -0.47 -1.27
CA GLU A 76 8.44 -1.76 -1.11
C GLU A 76 8.89 -2.37 0.22
N SER A 77 7.95 -2.59 1.13
CA SER A 77 8.16 -3.12 2.46
C SER A 77 7.47 -4.47 2.61
N SER A 78 8.02 -5.36 3.41
CA SER A 78 7.47 -6.65 3.80
C SER A 78 7.97 -6.97 5.21
N THR A 79 7.51 -8.09 5.77
CA THR A 79 8.02 -8.56 7.07
C THR A 79 9.56 -8.73 7.06
N GLU A 80 10.17 -8.98 5.90
CA GLU A 80 11.60 -9.23 5.76
C GLU A 80 12.46 -7.96 5.71
N ASN A 81 11.92 -6.83 5.23
CA ASN A 81 12.68 -5.59 5.05
C ASN A 81 12.05 -4.36 5.75
N ILE A 82 11.18 -4.60 6.74
CA ILE A 82 10.53 -3.57 7.56
C ILE A 82 11.54 -2.58 8.18
N HIS A 83 12.77 -3.04 8.46
CA HIS A 83 13.83 -2.21 9.04
C HIS A 83 14.22 -1.03 8.15
N GLU A 84 14.35 -1.23 6.84
CA GLU A 84 14.70 -0.17 5.88
C GLU A 84 13.62 0.92 5.83
N THR A 85 12.35 0.48 5.92
CA THR A 85 11.19 1.39 5.99
C THR A 85 11.22 2.22 7.28
N ILE A 86 11.55 1.60 8.41
CA ILE A 86 11.68 2.30 9.70
C ILE A 86 12.82 3.33 9.65
N VAL A 87 13.97 2.98 9.09
CA VAL A 87 15.12 3.89 8.95
C VAL A 87 14.75 5.09 8.07
N PHE A 88 14.05 4.88 6.96
CA PHE A 88 13.55 5.99 6.13
C PHE A 88 12.67 6.95 6.94
N LEU A 89 11.68 6.42 7.68
CA LEU A 89 10.78 7.25 8.51
C LEU A 89 11.53 8.03 9.60
N GLN A 90 12.52 7.42 10.23
CA GLN A 90 13.36 8.07 11.24
C GLN A 90 14.19 9.20 10.64
N ASN A 91 14.80 9.00 9.46
CA ASN A 91 15.59 10.03 8.79
C ASN A 91 14.75 11.24 8.35
N GLN A 92 13.45 11.07 8.10
CA GLN A 92 12.54 12.19 7.82
C GLN A 92 12.20 13.01 9.07
N GLN A 93 12.18 12.42 10.28
CA GLN A 93 11.92 13.17 11.52
C GLN A 93 13.05 14.14 11.90
N PHE A 94 14.27 13.92 11.41
CA PHE A 94 15.41 14.82 11.65
C PHE A 94 15.43 16.05 10.72
N PHE A 95 14.68 16.04 9.61
CA PHE A 95 14.63 17.19 8.67
C PHE A 95 13.56 18.23 9.02
N THR A 96 12.62 17.93 9.90
CA THR A 96 11.60 18.90 10.37
C THR A 96 12.05 19.68 11.62
N GLY A 97 13.33 19.57 12.00
CA GLY A 97 13.94 20.27 13.12
C GLY A 97 15.14 21.12 12.67
N SER A 98 14.93 22.08 11.77
CA SER A 98 15.90 23.12 11.40
C SER A 98 15.20 24.42 11.07
#